data_AF-A0A4U1JR86-F1
#
_entry.id   AF-A0A4U1JR86-F1
#
_cell.length_a   1.000
_cell.length_b   1.000
_cell.length_c   1.000
_cell.angle_alpha   90.00
_cell.angle_beta   90.00
_cell.angle_gamma   90.00
#
_symmetry.space_group_name_H-M   'P 1'
#
loop_
_entity.id
_entity.type
_entity.pdbx_description
1 polymer ?
#
loop_
_entity_poly.entity_id
_entity_poly.type
_entity_poly.pdbx_seq_one_letter_code
_entity_poly.pdbx_strand_id
1 'polypeptide(L)'
;MSPTRTWAALIAASLASTALAASGLTGRTFALAVLALAWTKAELILRRYLQLARVPAIARGFSLGLTVFLALAAILALIAA
;
A
#
# COMPACT_ATOMS: atom_id res chain seq x y z
N MET A 1 -4.34 -10.85 13.58
CA MET A 1 -5.16 -9.65 13.82
C MET A 1 -6.62 -10.03 13.62
N SER A 2 -7.51 -9.62 14.51
CA SER A 2 -8.95 -9.80 14.32
C SER A 2 -9.46 -8.89 13.17
N PRO A 3 -10.61 -9.19 12.55
CA PRO A 3 -11.22 -8.34 11.52
C PRO A 3 -11.34 -6.87 11.96
N THR A 4 -11.69 -6.61 13.22
CA THR A 4 -11.78 -5.26 13.79
C THR A 4 -10.45 -4.52 13.77
N ARG A 5 -9.33 -5.19 14.10
CA ARG A 5 -8.00 -4.56 14.06
C ARG A 5 -7.53 -4.28 12.64
N THR A 6 -7.85 -5.19 11.71
CA THR A 6 -7.62 -5.00 10.27
C THR A 6 -8.36 -3.75 9.77
N TRP A 7 -9.64 -3.61 10.14
CA TRP A 7 -10.45 -2.44 9.83
C TRP A 7 -9.87 -1.16 10.44
N ALA A 8 -9.50 -1.18 11.72
CA ALA A 8 -8.89 -0.02 12.39
C ALA A 8 -7.58 0.40 11.70
N ALA A 9 -6.74 -0.56 11.28
CA ALA A 9 -5.52 -0.26 10.53
C ALA A 9 -5.80 0.37 9.15
N LEU A 10 -6.84 -0.10 8.45
CA LEU A 10 -7.25 0.50 7.16
C LEU A 10 -7.80 1.91 7.35
N ILE A 11 -8.61 2.16 8.38
CA ILE A 11 -9.08 3.51 8.73
C ILE A 11 -7.89 4.42 9.03
N ALA A 12 -6.95 3.97 9.86
CA ALA A 12 -5.75 4.73 10.20
C ALA A 12 -4.90 5.05 8.95
N ALA A 13 -4.70 4.08 8.05
CA ALA A 13 -3.99 4.29 6.79
C ALA A 13 -4.71 5.26 5.85
N SER A 14 -6.04 5.26 5.85
CA SER A 14 -6.85 6.24 5.10
C SER A 14 -6.72 7.64 5.68
N LEU A 15 -6.83 7.79 7.00
CA LEU A 15 -6.60 9.06 7.69
C LEU A 15 -5.18 9.59 7.44
N ALA A 16 -4.17 8.73 7.48
CA ALA A 16 -2.80 9.10 7.15
C ALA A 16 -2.67 9.56 5.68
N SER A 17 -3.38 8.91 4.75
CA SER A 17 -3.42 9.32 3.34
C SER A 17 -4.06 10.70 3.18
N THR A 18 -5.15 10.97 3.91
CA THR A 18 -5.83 12.27 3.93
C THR A 18 -4.95 13.36 4.53
N ALA A 19 -4.30 13.09 5.66
CA ALA A 19 -3.38 14.02 6.30
C ALA A 19 -2.18 14.33 5.39
N LEU A 20 -1.65 13.31 4.70
CA LEU A 20 -0.58 13.48 3.72
C LEU A 20 -1.02 14.38 2.56
N ALA A 21 -2.24 14.17 2.03
CA ALA A 21 -2.80 15.04 0.99
C ALA A 21 -3.01 16.49 1.46
N ALA A 22 -3.40 16.69 2.72
CA ALA A 22 -3.61 18.00 3.31
C ALA A 22 -2.30 18.70 3.77
N SER A 23 -1.17 17.98 3.81
CA SER A 23 0.10 18.49 4.35
C SER A 23 0.79 19.54 3.49
N GLY A 24 0.39 19.68 2.22
CA GLY A 24 1.10 20.51 1.23
C GLY A 24 2.42 19.90 0.73
N LEU A 25 2.76 18.66 1.11
CA LEU A 25 3.85 17.91 0.49
C LEU A 25 3.58 17.72 -1.01
N THR A 26 4.61 17.92 -1.82
CA THR A 26 4.53 17.80 -3.29
C THR A 26 5.74 17.04 -3.84
N GLY A 27 5.70 16.72 -5.14
CA GLY A 27 6.82 16.11 -5.85
C GLY A 27 7.15 14.69 -5.40
N ARG A 28 8.43 14.32 -5.54
CA ARG A 28 8.95 12.96 -5.33
C ARG A 28 8.61 12.40 -3.94
N THR A 29 8.78 13.21 -2.90
CA THR A 29 8.56 12.79 -1.51
C THR A 29 7.09 12.46 -1.24
N PHE A 30 6.17 13.28 -1.76
CA PHE A 30 4.73 13.02 -1.69
C PHE A 30 4.37 11.70 -2.41
N ALA A 31 4.86 11.52 -3.63
CA ALA A 31 4.59 10.32 -4.41
C ALA A 31 5.08 9.05 -3.72
N LEU A 32 6.30 9.06 -3.17
CA LEU A 32 6.84 7.92 -2.42
C LEU A 32 6.04 7.62 -1.14
N ALA A 33 5.61 8.65 -0.41
CA ALA A 33 4.78 8.49 0.78
C ALA A 33 3.40 7.90 0.44
N VAL A 34 2.78 8.33 -0.67
CA VAL A 34 1.53 7.74 -1.18
C VAL A 34 1.72 6.28 -1.53
N LEU A 35 2.81 5.93 -2.23
CA LEU A 35 3.11 4.54 -2.61
C LEU A 35 3.32 3.64 -1.39
N ALA A 36 4.00 4.12 -0.35
CA ALA A 36 4.17 3.38 0.90
C ALA A 36 2.84 3.12 1.63
N LEU A 37 1.95 4.11 1.67
CA LEU A 37 0.61 3.95 2.23
C LEU A 37 -0.25 3.00 1.38
N ALA A 38 -0.15 3.08 0.06
CA ALA A 38 -0.83 2.18 -0.87
C ALA A 38 -0.38 0.73 -0.69
N TRP A 39 0.94 0.49 -0.59
CA TRP A 39 1.52 -0.82 -0.30
C TRP A 39 0.93 -1.43 0.97
N THR A 40 0.95 -0.66 2.06
CA THR A 40 0.48 -1.12 3.37
C THR A 40 -0.98 -1.55 3.31
N LYS A 41 -1.85 -0.76 2.66
CA LYS A 41 -3.27 -1.10 2.48
C LYS A 41 -3.45 -2.35 1.63
N ALA A 42 -2.74 -2.44 0.50
CA ALA A 42 -2.83 -3.56 -0.43
C ALA A 42 -2.42 -4.89 0.23
N GLU A 43 -1.28 -4.93 0.92
CA GLU A 43 -0.84 -6.12 1.67
C GLU A 43 -1.85 -6.54 2.74
N LEU A 44 -2.44 -5.57 3.45
CA LEU A 44 -3.44 -5.83 4.49
C LEU A 44 -4.73 -6.42 3.88
N ILE A 45 -5.20 -5.89 2.75
CA ILE A 45 -6.36 -6.40 2.03
C ILE A 45 -6.09 -7.79 1.45
N LEU A 46 -4.99 -7.97 0.71
CA LEU A 46 -4.63 -9.24 0.07
C LEU A 46 -4.50 -10.38 1.10
N ARG A 47 -3.81 -10.14 2.22
CA ARG A 47 -3.59 -11.18 3.23
C ARG A 47 -4.84 -11.53 4.04
N ARG A 48 -5.75 -10.57 4.27
CA ARG A 48 -6.86 -10.74 5.21
C ARG A 48 -8.23 -10.90 4.55
N TYR A 49 -8.52 -10.18 3.48
CA TYR A 49 -9.83 -10.23 2.82
C TYR A 49 -9.88 -11.31 1.73
N LEU A 50 -8.83 -11.44 0.92
CA LEU A 50 -8.76 -12.50 -0.08
C LEU A 50 -8.32 -13.85 0.51
N GLN A 51 -8.04 -13.88 1.82
CA GLN A 51 -7.57 -15.07 2.55
C GLN A 51 -6.41 -15.79 1.85
N LEU A 52 -5.58 -15.06 1.08
CA LEU A 52 -4.46 -15.62 0.33
C LEU A 52 -3.44 -16.31 1.22
N ALA A 53 -3.45 -16.02 2.53
CA ALA A 53 -2.71 -16.80 3.53
C ALA A 53 -3.04 -18.30 3.52
N ARG A 54 -4.22 -18.71 3.02
CA ARG A 54 -4.61 -20.11 2.86
C ARG A 54 -4.02 -20.77 1.60
N VAL A 55 -3.54 -19.97 0.63
CA VAL A 55 -2.95 -20.47 -0.63
C VAL A 55 -1.61 -19.77 -0.90
N PRO A 56 -0.51 -20.27 -0.32
CA PRO A 56 0.80 -19.58 -0.32
C PRO A 56 1.39 -19.34 -1.70
N ALA A 57 1.11 -20.22 -2.67
CA ALA A 57 1.59 -20.08 -4.03
C ALA A 57 1.02 -18.82 -4.71
N ILE A 58 -0.29 -18.62 -4.62
CA ILE A 58 -0.98 -17.47 -5.21
C ILE A 58 -0.61 -16.17 -4.45
N ALA A 59 -0.49 -16.24 -3.12
CA ALA A 59 -0.06 -15.11 -2.31
C ALA A 59 1.31 -14.57 -2.73
N ARG A 60 2.26 -15.46 -3.01
CA ARG A 60 3.61 -15.07 -3.49
C ARG A 60 3.56 -14.40 -4.85
N GLY A 61 2.79 -14.93 -5.79
CA GLY A 61 2.62 -14.32 -7.12
C GLY A 61 2.04 -12.91 -7.04
N PHE A 62 0.98 -12.73 -6.25
CA PHE A 62 0.38 -11.40 -6.03
C PHE A 62 1.31 -10.43 -5.34
N SER A 63 2.01 -10.86 -4.28
CA SER A 63 2.96 -10.00 -3.57
C SER A 63 4.12 -9.61 -4.48
N LEU A 64 4.64 -10.53 -5.30
CA LEU A 64 5.68 -10.25 -6.28
C LEU A 64 5.19 -9.25 -7.35
N GLY A 65 4.02 -9.48 -7.93
CA GLY A 65 3.43 -8.57 -8.92
C GLY A 65 3.17 -7.17 -8.35
N LEU A 66 2.62 -7.10 -7.13
CA LEU A 66 2.42 -5.84 -6.43
C LEU A 66 3.76 -5.13 -6.15
N THR A 67 4.80 -5.88 -5.76
CA THR A 67 6.13 -5.32 -5.46
C THR A 67 6.73 -4.70 -6.72
N VAL A 68 6.69 -5.45 -7.83
CA VAL A 68 7.18 -4.97 -9.14
C VAL A 68 6.42 -3.73 -9.57
N PHE A 69 5.09 -3.73 -9.47
CA PHE A 69 4.28 -2.58 -9.83
C PHE A 69 4.64 -1.33 -9.01
N LEU A 70 4.73 -1.46 -7.68
CA LEU A 70 5.10 -0.32 -6.84
C LEU A 70 6.55 0.13 -7.03
N ALA A 71 7.48 -0.79 -7.30
CA ALA A 71 8.85 -0.43 -7.63
C ALA A 71 8.91 0.38 -8.93
N LEU A 72 8.18 -0.03 -9.96
CA LEU A 72 8.09 0.71 -11.21
C LEU A 72 7.45 2.09 -11.01
N ALA A 73 6.37 2.17 -10.23
CA ALA A 73 5.74 3.45 -9.89
C ALA A 73 6.68 4.36 -9.08
N ALA A 74 7.48 3.81 -8.17
CA ALA A 74 8.47 4.56 -7.40
C ALA A 74 9.61 5.07 -8.29
N ILE A 75 10.12 4.23 -9.20
CA ILE A 75 11.11 4.64 -10.20
C ILE A 75 10.54 5.77 -11.06
N LEU A 76 9.31 5.61 -11.56
CA LEU A 76 8.63 6.64 -12.34
C LEU A 76 8.52 7.95 -11.56
N ALA A 77 8.11 7.89 -10.29
CA ALA A 77 8.04 9.07 -9.44
C ALA A 77 9.40 9.76 -9.26
N LEU A 78 10.50 8.99 -9.17
CA LEU A 78 11.84 9.54 -9.02
C LEU A 78 12.37 10.21 -10.28
N ILE A 79 11.98 9.73 -11.47
CA ILE A 79 12.45 10.28 -12.76
C ILE A 79 11.54 11.38 -13.30
N ALA A 80 10.24 11.37 -12.97
CA ALA A 80 9.25 12.28 -13.54
C ALA A 80 9.02 13.56 -12.72
N ALA A 81 9.42 13.57 -11.45
CA ALA A 81 9.21 14.71 -10.54
C ALA A 81 10.47 15.52 -10.31
#